data_AF-A0A1A8V943-F1
#
_entry.id   AF-A0A1A8V943-F1
#
_cell.length_a   1.000
_cell.length_b   1.000
_cell.length_c   1.000
_cell.angle_alpha   90.00
_cell.angle_beta   90.00
_cell.angle_gamma   90.00
#
_symmetry.space_group_name_H-M   'P 1'
#
loop_
_entity.id
_entity.type
_entity.pdbx_description
1 polymer ?
#
loop_
_entity_poly.entity_id
_entity_poly.type
_entity_poly.pdbx_seq_one_letter_code
_entity_poly.pdbx_strand_id
1 'polypeptide(L)' 'PLSTERITVLPSGVLQIQGVQRGDAGHYRCIATNIASRRRSTEATLTITPAPLPQLPQRPRIIAGPQN' A
#
# COMPACT_ATOMS: atom_id res chain seq x y z
N PRO A 1 3.08 -15.51 -15.43
CA PRO A 1 3.20 -14.36 -14.51
C PRO A 1 2.08 -13.34 -14.76
N LEU A 2 1.32 -12.95 -13.73
CA LEU A 2 0.31 -11.89 -13.85
C LEU A 2 1.02 -10.53 -13.90
N SER A 3 1.81 -10.26 -14.95
CA SER A 3 2.42 -8.95 -15.18
C SER A 3 1.41 -8.05 -15.87
N THR A 4 0.45 -7.56 -15.10
CA THR A 4 -0.05 -6.21 -15.40
C THR A 4 1.08 -5.25 -15.03
N GLU A 5 1.24 -4.14 -15.76
CA GLU A 5 2.34 -3.19 -15.63
C GLU A 5 2.61 -2.73 -14.17
N ARG A 6 1.62 -2.87 -13.29
CA ARG A 6 1.68 -2.53 -11.86
C ARG A 6 1.87 -3.69 -10.89
N ILE A 7 1.61 -4.95 -11.25
CA ILE A 7 1.61 -6.09 -10.32
C ILE A 7 2.67 -7.10 -10.74
N THR A 8 3.59 -7.40 -9.83
CA THR A 8 4.71 -8.31 -10.09
C THR A 8 4.89 -9.25 -8.92
N VAL A 9 5.07 -10.54 -9.20
CA VAL A 9 5.52 -11.51 -8.19
C VAL A 9 7.04 -11.67 -8.35
N LEU A 10 7.78 -11.32 -7.31
CA LEU A 10 9.23 -11.43 -7.28
C LEU A 10 9.67 -12.90 -7.13
N PRO A 11 10.89 -13.28 -7.56
CA PRO A 11 11.42 -14.64 -7.41
C PRO A 11 11.45 -15.14 -5.96
N SER A 12 11.51 -14.23 -4.99
CA SER A 12 11.42 -14.52 -3.55
C SER A 12 10.01 -14.94 -3.10
N GLY A 13 8.99 -14.88 -3.97
CA GLY A 13 7.59 -15.15 -3.64
C GLY A 13 6.82 -13.95 -3.09
N VAL A 14 7.39 -12.74 -3.17
CA VAL A 14 6.76 -11.50 -2.73
C VAL A 14 5.86 -10.92 -3.82
N LEU A 15 4.64 -10.51 -3.46
CA LEU A 15 3.74 -9.75 -4.32
C LEU A 15 4.03 -8.25 -4.20
N GLN A 16 4.39 -7.61 -5.30
CA GLN A 16 4.62 -6.18 -5.40
C GLN A 16 3.51 -5.53 -6.24
N ILE A 17 2.90 -4.46 -5.71
CA ILE A 17 1.88 -3.65 -6.39
C ILE A 17 2.37 -2.20 -6.43
N GLN A 18 2.56 -1.65 -7.63
CA GLN A 18 2.94 -0.26 -7.85
C GLN A 18 1.69 0.63 -8.00
N GLY A 19 1.74 1.82 -7.39
CA GLY A 19 0.64 2.78 -7.45
C GLY A 19 -0.65 2.20 -6.87
N VAL A 20 -0.61 1.78 -5.59
CA VAL A 20 -1.74 1.16 -4.91
C VAL A 20 -2.98 2.04 -4.93
N GLN A 21 -4.12 1.44 -5.26
CA GLN A 21 -5.43 2.10 -5.34
C GLN A 21 -6.40 1.46 -4.36
N ARG A 22 -7.50 2.14 -4.04
CA ARG A 22 -8.54 1.59 -3.15
C ARG A 22 -9.08 0.23 -3.62
N GLY A 23 -9.13 0.01 -4.93
CA GLY A 23 -9.56 -1.26 -5.53
C GLY A 23 -8.60 -2.43 -5.31
N ASP A 24 -7.34 -2.16 -4.91
CA ASP A 24 -6.38 -3.21 -4.60
C ASP A 24 -6.56 -3.76 -3.16
N ALA A 25 -7.38 -3.10 -2.33
CA ALA A 25 -7.67 -3.57 -0.97
C ALA A 25 -8.43 -4.91 -0.99
N GLY A 26 -8.08 -5.83 -0.08
CA GLY A 26 -8.72 -7.14 -0.01
C GLY A 26 -7.85 -8.22 0.60
N HIS A 27 -8.21 -9.47 0.33
CA HIS A 27 -7.54 -10.64 0.87
C HIS A 27 -6.66 -11.33 -0.18
N TYR A 28 -5.40 -11.55 0.15
CA TYR A 28 -4.39 -12.14 -0.71
C TYR A 28 -3.90 -13.46 -0.14
N ARG A 29 -3.68 -14.44 -1.03
CA ARG A 29 -3.06 -15.73 -0.70
C ARG A 29 -2.01 -16.07 -1.74
N CYS A 30 -0.85 -16.53 -1.29
CA CYS A 30 0.14 -17.13 -2.15
C CYS A 30 -0.28 -18.56 -2.52
N ILE A 31 -0.14 -18.91 -3.80
CA ILE A 31 -0.40 -20.26 -4.31
C ILE A 31 0.90 -20.79 -4.90
N ALA A 32 1.57 -21.68 -4.14
CA ALA A 32 2.72 -22.40 -4.62
C ALA A 32 2.24 -23.64 -5.40
N THR A 33 2.67 -23.77 -6.65
CA THR A 33 2.33 -24.91 -7.52
C THR A 33 3.62 -25.65 -7.88
N ASN A 34 3.61 -26.98 -7.73
CA ASN A 34 4.59 -27.86 -8.35
C ASN A 34 3.85 -28.86 -9.28
N ILE A 35 4.58 -29.78 -9.91
CA ILE A 35 3.99 -30.75 -10.86
C ILE A 35 2.96 -31.69 -10.23
N ALA A 36 3.01 -31.88 -8.91
CA ALA A 36 2.18 -32.85 -8.20
C ALA A 36 1.06 -32.19 -7.37
N SER A 37 1.22 -30.93 -6.97
CA SER A 37 0.33 -30.30 -6.00
C SER A 37 0.31 -28.77 -6.06
N ARG A 38 -0.71 -28.22 -5.40
CA ARG A 38 -0.87 -26.80 -5.13
C ARG A 38 -1.08 -26.59 -3.64
N ARG A 39 -0.32 -25.67 -3.05
CA ARG A 39 -0.47 -25.28 -1.63
C ARG A 39 -0.80 -23.81 -1.53
N ARG A 40 -1.75 -23.49 -0.64
CA ARG A 40 -2.16 -22.11 -0.33
C ARG A 40 -1.53 -21.67 0.98
N SER A 41 -1.07 -20.42 1.06
CA SER A 41 -0.63 -19.80 2.31
C SER A 41 -1.83 -19.45 3.20
N THR A 42 -1.53 -19.02 4.43
CA THR A 42 -2.47 -18.21 5.22
C THR A 42 -2.86 -16.95 4.46
N GLU A 43 -4.04 -16.42 4.78
CA GLU A 43 -4.58 -15.21 4.17
C GLU A 43 -3.92 -13.96 4.75
N ALA A 44 -3.56 -13.02 3.88
CA ALA A 44 -3.08 -11.69 4.24
C ALA A 44 -4.11 -10.64 3.83
N THR A 45 -4.37 -9.66 4.69
CA THR A 45 -5.31 -8.57 4.41
C THR A 45 -4.53 -7.31 4.03
N LEU A 46 -4.84 -6.75 2.87
CA LEU A 46 -4.30 -5.48 2.39
C LEU A 46 -5.33 -4.38 2.62
N THR A 47 -4.99 -3.41 3.47
CA THR A 47 -5.78 -2.20 3.69
C THR A 47 -5.05 -1.00 3.09
N ILE A 48 -5.80 -0.14 2.38
CA ILE A 48 -5.26 1.07 1.76
C ILE A 48 -5.75 2.27 2.56
N THR A 49 -4.83 2.94 3.24
CA THR A 49 -5.10 4.18 3.95
C THR A 49 -4.76 5.38 3.06
N PRO A 50 -5.69 6.32 2.86
CA PRO A 50 -5.39 7.53 2.11
C PRO A 50 -4.35 8.37 2.86
N ALA A 51 -3.51 9.07 2.11
CA ALA A 51 -2.60 10.04 2.70
C ALA A 51 -3.41 11.11 3.48
N PRO A 52 -2.88 11.60 4.61
CA PRO A 52 -3.48 12.75 5.28
C PRO A 52 -3.59 13.92 4.30
N LEU A 53 -4.70 14.67 4.38
CA LEU A 53 -4.80 15.92 3.65
C LEU A 53 -3.63 16.82 4.08
N PRO A 54 -2.98 17.53 3.14
CA PRO A 54 -1.98 18.52 3.51
C PRO A 54 -2.64 19.51 4.48
N GLN A 55 -2.11 19.61 5.69
CA GLN A 55 -2.60 20.59 6.65
C GLN A 55 -2.34 21.97 6.04
N LEU A 56 -3.42 22.73 5.83
CA LEU A 56 -3.28 24.11 5.38
C LEU A 56 -2.43 24.84 6.44
N PRO A 57 -1.38 25.59 6.04
CA PRO A 57 -0.63 26.39 7.00
C PRO A 57 -1.62 27.27 7.76
N GLN A 58 -1.67 27.11 9.08
CA GLN A 58 -2.48 27.98 9.91
C GLN A 58 -1.88 29.38 9.80
N ARG A 59 -2.74 30.39 9.60
CA ARG A 59 -2.25 31.78 9.60
C ARG A 59 -1.53 32.04 10.93
N PRO A 60 -0.28 32.52 10.91
CA PRO A 60 0.42 32.85 12.15
C PRO A 60 -0.38 33.93 12.90
N ARG A 61 -0.56 33.74 14.21
CA ARG A 61 -1.18 34.73 15.07
C ARG A 61 -0.08 35.48 15.82
N ILE A 62 0.04 36.77 15.55
CA ILE A 62 1.00 37.64 16.25
C ILE A 62 0.48 37.79 17.69
N ILE A 63 1.17 37.17 18.65
CA ILE A 63 0.80 37.21 20.08
C ILE A 63 1.49 38.36 20.84
N ALA A 64 2.47 39.01 20.22
CA ALA A 64 3.10 40.22 20.75
C ALA A 64 3.68 41.05 19.61
N GLY A 65 3.49 42.37 19.69
CA GLY A 65 4.25 43.34 18.91
C GLY A 65 5.61 43.64 19.57
N PRO A 66 6.55 44.26 18.84
CA PRO A 66 7.83 44.69 19.39
C PRO A 66 7.62 45.68 20.55
N GLN A 67 8.39 45.54 21.63
CA GLN A 67 8.44 46.53 22.71
C GLN A 67 9.52 47.57 22.36
N ASN A 68 9.08 48.81 22.10
CA ASN A 68 9.96 49.97 21.95
C ASN A 68 9.97 50.78 23.25
#